data_AF-A0A3D5V0R5-F1
#
_entry.id   AF-A0A3D5V0R5-F1
#
_cell.length_a   1.000
_cell.length_b   1.000
_cell.length_c   1.000
_cell.angle_alpha   90.00
_cell.angle_beta   90.00
_cell.angle_gamma   90.00
#
_symmetry.space_group_name_H-M   'P 1'
#
loop_
_entity.id
_entity.type
_entity.pdbx_description
1 polymer ?
#
loop_
_entity_poly.entity_id
_entity_poly.type
_entity_poly.pdbx_seq_one_letter_code
_entity_poly.pdbx_strand_id
1 'polypeptide(L)'
;FFVAGDADLYRQVAGALGMEVPVEKIREPREAKDVFSRALPVLSIALKEPSVPGSLSPANASAVLSSIDLASDLALDAEVSAIVTNPIHKRALYEAGFNLPGHTEYLAGRCGGATPVMMLSCPGLRVVPVTVHLS
;
A
#
# COMPACT_ATOMS: atom_id res chain seq x y z
N PHE A 1 1.03 12.48 -6.77
CA PHE A 1 1.22 11.32 -5.88
C PHE A 1 0.08 11.33 -4.88
N PHE A 2 -0.48 10.17 -4.52
CA PHE A 2 -1.50 10.04 -3.49
C PHE A 2 -1.32 8.70 -2.77
N VAL A 3 -2.05 8.50 -1.68
CA VAL A 3 -2.04 7.25 -0.92
C VAL A 3 -3.42 6.61 -0.93
N ALA A 4 -3.49 5.31 -1.20
CA ALA A 4 -4.69 4.50 -0.94
C ALA A 4 -4.61 3.94 0.48
N GLY A 5 -5.49 4.40 1.39
CA GLY A 5 -5.42 4.03 2.80
C GLY A 5 -6.29 4.91 3.69
N ASP A 6 -6.17 4.79 5.00
CA ASP A 6 -7.01 5.54 5.93
C ASP A 6 -6.44 6.94 6.20
N ALA A 7 -7.19 7.99 5.85
CA ALA A 7 -6.72 9.37 6.05
C ALA A 7 -6.61 9.75 7.54
N ASP A 8 -7.46 9.19 8.39
CA ASP A 8 -7.48 9.47 9.82
C ASP A 8 -6.27 8.80 10.51
N LEU A 9 -5.87 7.62 10.04
CA LEU A 9 -4.57 7.01 10.39
C LEU A 9 -3.40 7.94 10.05
N TYR A 10 -3.34 8.49 8.84
CA TYR A 10 -2.22 9.37 8.45
C TYR A 10 -2.18 10.66 9.27
N ARG A 11 -3.33 11.23 9.62
CA ARG A 11 -3.40 12.38 10.54
C ARG A 11 -2.90 12.02 11.93
N GLN A 12 -3.31 10.88 12.47
CA GLN A 12 -2.86 10.37 13.77
C GLN A 12 -1.34 10.18 13.77
N VAL A 13 -0.78 9.56 12.72
CA VAL A 13 0.67 9.34 12.59
C VAL A 13 1.42 10.66 12.47
N ALA A 14 0.96 11.61 11.65
CA ALA A 14 1.58 12.92 11.53
C ALA A 14 1.62 13.66 12.88
N GLY A 15 0.50 13.64 13.63
CA GLY A 15 0.43 14.21 14.97
C GLY A 15 1.36 13.53 15.97
N ALA A 16 1.42 12.19 15.98
CA ALA A 16 2.32 11.43 16.84
C ALA A 16 3.81 11.68 16.55
N LEU A 17 4.16 12.01 15.29
CA LEU A 17 5.50 12.37 14.87
C LEU A 17 5.82 13.86 15.02
N GLY A 18 4.87 14.69 15.46
CA GLY A 18 5.03 16.15 15.55
C GLY A 18 5.22 16.82 14.19
N MET A 19 4.71 16.21 13.11
CA MET A 19 4.83 16.73 11.75
C MET A 19 3.56 17.48 11.33
N GLU A 20 3.73 18.68 10.79
CA GLU A 20 2.65 19.46 10.18
C GLU A 20 2.43 19.02 8.73
N VAL A 21 1.78 17.86 8.56
CA VAL A 21 1.38 17.35 7.23
C VAL A 21 -0.14 17.40 7.12
N PRO A 22 -0.71 18.38 6.39
CA PRO A 22 -2.13 18.38 6.09
C PRO A 22 -2.51 17.11 5.32
N VAL A 23 -3.62 16.48 5.67
CA VAL A 23 -4.13 15.29 4.98
C VAL A 23 -5.52 15.59 4.43
N GLU A 24 -5.69 15.44 3.13
CA GLU A 24 -6.92 15.77 2.42
C GLU A 24 -7.44 14.51 1.70
N LYS A 25 -8.72 14.19 1.90
CA LYS A 25 -9.36 13.06 1.21
C LYS A 25 -9.66 13.47 -0.23
N ILE A 26 -9.24 12.64 -1.19
CA ILE A 26 -9.60 12.77 -2.60
C ILE A 26 -10.62 11.70 -2.99
N ARG A 27 -11.40 11.97 -4.03
CA ARG A 27 -12.42 11.04 -4.55
C ARG A 27 -11.88 10.15 -5.67
N GLU A 28 -10.87 10.62 -6.38
CA GLU A 28 -10.32 9.95 -7.55
C GLU A 28 -8.86 10.38 -7.80
N PRO A 29 -8.04 9.55 -8.47
CA PRO A 29 -6.60 9.80 -8.65
C PRO A 29 -6.27 11.15 -9.28
N ARG A 30 -7.09 11.63 -10.22
CA ARG A 30 -6.83 12.89 -10.95
C ARG A 30 -6.82 14.14 -10.07
N GLU A 31 -7.50 14.11 -8.92
CA GLU A 31 -7.49 15.22 -7.95
C GLU A 31 -6.13 15.35 -7.24
N ALA A 32 -5.32 14.29 -7.21
CA ALA A 32 -4.03 14.28 -6.51
C ALA A 32 -3.08 15.39 -7.00
N LYS A 33 -3.12 15.74 -8.30
CA LYS A 33 -2.26 16.78 -8.88
C LYS A 33 -2.55 18.16 -8.27
N ASP A 34 -3.81 18.41 -7.93
CA ASP A 34 -4.27 19.70 -7.42
C ASP A 34 -4.09 19.78 -5.90
N VAL A 35 -4.05 18.64 -5.21
CA VAL A 35 -3.96 18.54 -3.74
C VAL A 35 -2.52 18.40 -3.24
N PHE A 36 -1.65 17.67 -3.96
CA PHE A 36 -0.34 17.23 -3.46
C PHE A 36 0.61 18.39 -3.10
N SER A 37 0.38 19.58 -3.65
CA SER A 37 1.17 20.79 -3.33
C SER A 37 0.90 21.38 -1.94
N ARG A 38 -0.25 21.06 -1.33
CA ARG A 38 -0.67 21.60 -0.01
C ARG A 38 -0.94 20.56 1.06
N ALA A 39 -1.23 19.31 0.66
CA ALA A 39 -1.64 18.25 1.56
C ALA A 39 -1.28 16.88 0.98
N LEU A 40 -1.17 15.87 1.84
CA LEU A 40 -1.15 14.47 1.43
C LEU A 40 -2.55 14.07 0.91
N PRO A 41 -2.72 13.80 -0.39
CA PRO A 41 -3.98 13.34 -0.94
C PRO A 41 -4.17 11.87 -0.58
N VAL A 42 -5.33 11.53 -0.03
CA VAL A 42 -5.65 10.17 0.39
C VAL A 42 -6.94 9.71 -0.27
N LEU A 43 -6.84 8.68 -1.09
CA LEU A 43 -8.00 7.93 -1.58
C LEU A 43 -8.42 6.98 -0.44
N SER A 44 -9.43 7.42 0.32
CA SER A 44 -9.64 6.94 1.68
C SER A 44 -10.26 5.54 1.74
N ILE A 45 -9.64 4.65 2.50
CA ILE A 45 -10.14 3.32 2.86
C ILE A 45 -10.14 3.24 4.37
N ALA A 46 -11.32 3.14 4.98
CA ALA A 46 -11.44 3.17 6.43
C ALA A 46 -10.90 1.88 7.07
N LEU A 47 -10.15 2.03 8.15
CA LEU A 47 -9.85 0.94 9.08
C LEU A 47 -11.14 0.44 9.76
N LYS A 48 -11.14 -0.81 10.19
CA LYS A 48 -12.24 -1.40 10.96
C LYS A 48 -12.18 -1.01 12.44
N GLU A 49 -10.97 -0.80 12.96
CA GLU A 49 -10.74 -0.34 14.32
C GLU A 49 -9.51 0.57 14.38
N PRO A 50 -9.37 1.40 15.43
CA PRO A 50 -8.22 2.28 15.59
C PRO A 50 -6.89 1.52 15.52
N SER A 51 -5.90 2.07 14.81
CA SER A 51 -4.55 1.52 14.78
C SER A 51 -3.72 2.08 15.94
N VAL A 52 -2.97 1.19 16.60
CA VAL A 52 -2.00 1.55 17.64
C VAL A 52 -0.61 1.15 17.17
N PRO A 53 0.36 2.08 17.07
CA PRO A 53 1.72 1.75 16.67
C PRO A 53 2.32 0.62 17.50
N GLY A 54 2.89 -0.38 16.80
CA GLY A 54 3.49 -1.56 17.43
C GLY A 54 2.51 -2.67 17.83
N SER A 55 1.20 -2.44 17.73
CA SER A 55 0.18 -3.46 17.99
C SER A 55 -0.53 -3.89 16.70
N LEU A 56 -0.59 -5.19 16.46
CA LEU A 56 -1.26 -5.75 15.29
C LEU A 56 -2.77 -5.87 15.54
N SER A 57 -3.56 -5.57 14.52
CA SER A 57 -5.01 -5.70 14.51
C SER A 57 -5.43 -6.54 13.30
N PRO A 58 -5.83 -7.81 13.49
CA PRO A 58 -6.36 -8.64 12.40
C PRO A 58 -7.64 -8.06 11.77
N ALA A 59 -8.45 -7.31 12.54
CA ALA A 59 -9.65 -6.65 12.02
C ALA A 59 -9.33 -5.65 10.88
N ASN A 60 -8.16 -5.02 10.94
CA ASN A 60 -7.70 -4.07 9.94
C ASN A 60 -7.09 -4.71 8.68
N ALA A 61 -6.92 -6.05 8.65
CA ALA A 61 -6.37 -6.73 7.47
C ALA A 61 -7.19 -6.46 6.21
N SER A 62 -8.52 -6.40 6.32
CA SER A 62 -9.41 -6.09 5.18
C SER A 62 -9.10 -4.75 4.54
N ALA A 63 -8.76 -3.72 5.33
CA ALA A 63 -8.40 -2.39 4.83
C ALA A 63 -7.04 -2.40 4.12
N VAL A 64 -6.08 -3.19 4.62
CA VAL A 64 -4.78 -3.40 3.97
C VAL A 64 -4.94 -4.11 2.62
N LEU A 65 -5.79 -5.14 2.53
CA LEU A 65 -6.04 -5.81 1.26
C LEU A 65 -6.77 -4.89 0.28
N SER A 66 -7.79 -4.18 0.76
CA SER A 66 -8.54 -3.21 -0.04
C SER A 66 -7.66 -2.12 -0.64
N SER A 67 -6.61 -1.68 0.07
CA SER A 67 -5.69 -0.67 -0.46
C SER A 67 -4.79 -1.21 -1.56
N ILE A 68 -4.34 -2.47 -1.44
CA ILE A 68 -3.56 -3.14 -2.48
C ILE A 68 -4.45 -3.41 -3.70
N ASP A 69 -5.69 -3.87 -3.48
CA ASP A 69 -6.66 -4.14 -4.55
C ASP A 69 -6.96 -2.89 -5.34
N LEU A 70 -7.32 -1.80 -4.65
CA LEU A 70 -7.62 -0.52 -5.27
C LEU A 70 -6.42 0.02 -6.05
N ALA A 71 -5.22 -0.02 -5.47
CA ALA A 71 -4.01 0.44 -6.17
C ALA A 71 -3.72 -0.43 -7.42
N SER A 72 -3.97 -1.73 -7.34
CA SER A 72 -3.80 -2.66 -8.46
C SER A 72 -4.81 -2.39 -9.57
N ASP A 73 -6.10 -2.23 -9.24
CA ASP A 73 -7.15 -1.90 -10.20
C ASP A 73 -6.83 -0.61 -10.94
N LEU A 74 -6.48 0.45 -10.20
CA LEU A 74 -6.14 1.74 -10.80
C LEU A 74 -4.92 1.65 -11.74
N ALA A 75 -3.95 0.79 -11.45
CA ALA A 75 -2.80 0.61 -12.33
C ALA A 75 -3.14 -0.22 -13.57
N LEU A 76 -3.95 -1.27 -13.42
CA LEU A 76 -4.44 -2.11 -14.52
C LEU A 76 -5.34 -1.31 -15.48
N ASP A 77 -6.14 -0.39 -14.93
CA ASP A 77 -7.02 0.51 -15.68
C ASP A 77 -6.28 1.76 -16.22
N ALA A 78 -4.96 1.85 -16.02
CA ALA A 78 -4.11 2.97 -16.43
C ALA A 78 -4.49 4.35 -15.85
N GLU A 79 -5.22 4.39 -14.74
CA GLU A 79 -5.53 5.60 -13.96
C GLU A 79 -4.32 6.11 -13.15
N VAL A 80 -3.33 5.24 -12.91
CA VAL A 80 -2.05 5.59 -12.30
C VAL A 80 -0.87 5.03 -13.07
N SER A 81 0.27 5.72 -13.01
CA SER A 81 1.47 5.31 -13.76
C SER A 81 2.30 4.21 -13.07
N ALA A 82 2.17 4.07 -11.74
CA ALA A 82 2.93 3.10 -10.95
C ALA A 82 2.32 2.93 -9.55
N ILE A 83 2.67 1.82 -8.89
CA ILE A 83 2.35 1.53 -7.49
C ILE A 83 3.64 1.52 -6.68
N VAL A 84 3.61 2.15 -5.50
CA VAL A 84 4.66 2.01 -4.48
C VAL A 84 4.02 1.39 -3.24
N THR A 85 4.47 0.21 -2.83
CA THR A 85 3.92 -0.52 -1.69
C THR A 85 4.73 -0.26 -0.42
N ASN A 86 4.05 0.15 0.64
CA ASN A 86 4.64 0.16 1.98
C ASN A 86 4.71 -1.26 2.57
N PRO A 87 5.53 -1.50 3.61
CA PRO A 87 5.63 -2.82 4.23
C PRO A 87 4.30 -3.32 4.81
N ILE A 88 4.05 -4.63 4.69
CA ILE A 88 2.91 -5.34 5.29
C ILE A 88 3.36 -6.44 6.26
N HIS A 89 2.54 -6.77 7.25
CA HIS A 89 2.82 -7.83 8.22
C HIS A 89 2.10 -9.13 7.87
N LYS A 90 2.81 -10.06 7.21
CA LYS A 90 2.24 -11.30 6.64
C LYS A 90 1.44 -12.13 7.64
N ARG A 91 1.93 -12.32 8.86
CA ARG A 91 1.24 -13.12 9.89
C ARG A 91 -0.14 -12.57 10.25
N ALA A 92 -0.27 -11.24 10.34
CA ALA A 92 -1.56 -10.61 10.65
C ALA A 92 -2.55 -10.77 9.49
N LEU A 93 -2.06 -10.83 8.24
CA LEU A 93 -2.90 -11.11 7.07
C LEU A 93 -3.31 -12.59 7.01
N TYR A 94 -2.40 -13.53 7.32
CA TYR A 94 -2.72 -14.96 7.40
C TYR A 94 -3.86 -15.23 8.40
N GLU A 95 -3.81 -14.59 9.57
CA GLU A 95 -4.87 -14.67 10.58
C GLU A 95 -6.22 -14.15 10.09
N ALA A 96 -6.22 -13.26 9.10
CA ALA A 96 -7.41 -12.75 8.44
C ALA A 96 -7.80 -13.53 7.16
N GLY A 97 -7.19 -14.70 6.91
CA GLY A 97 -7.51 -15.58 5.78
C GLY A 97 -6.76 -15.31 4.47
N PHE A 98 -5.76 -14.43 4.49
CA PHE A 98 -4.94 -14.14 3.32
C PHE A 98 -3.83 -15.18 3.13
N ASN A 99 -3.94 -16.09 2.16
CA ASN A 99 -3.01 -17.23 2.04
C ASN A 99 -1.86 -17.03 1.04
N LEU A 100 -1.47 -15.79 0.73
CA LEU A 100 -0.44 -15.52 -0.27
C LEU A 100 0.92 -15.16 0.36
N PRO A 101 2.05 -15.59 -0.24
CA PRO A 101 3.37 -15.40 0.35
C PRO A 101 3.80 -13.93 0.56
N GLY A 102 3.24 -12.99 -0.20
CA GLY A 102 3.57 -11.57 -0.10
C GLY A 102 2.98 -10.73 -1.24
N HIS A 103 3.43 -9.46 -1.32
CA HIS A 103 2.99 -8.53 -2.37
C HIS A 103 3.27 -9.05 -3.77
N THR A 104 4.45 -9.64 -4.00
CA THR A 104 4.89 -10.09 -5.32
C THR A 104 3.92 -11.11 -5.91
N GLU A 105 3.57 -12.13 -5.12
CA GLU A 105 2.64 -13.19 -5.54
C GLU A 105 1.20 -12.66 -5.60
N TYR A 106 0.83 -11.74 -4.71
CA TYR A 106 -0.49 -11.11 -4.73
C TYR A 106 -0.71 -10.33 -6.02
N LEU A 107 0.19 -9.40 -6.34
CA LEU A 107 0.12 -8.57 -7.53
C LEU A 107 0.23 -9.41 -8.80
N ALA A 108 1.07 -10.45 -8.82
CA ALA A 108 1.15 -11.38 -9.94
C ALA A 108 -0.20 -12.02 -10.27
N GLY A 109 -0.95 -12.46 -9.24
CA GLY A 109 -2.30 -12.98 -9.41
C GLY A 109 -3.28 -11.96 -10.01
N ARG A 110 -3.22 -10.71 -9.55
CA ARG A 110 -4.03 -9.59 -10.07
C ARG A 110 -3.70 -9.26 -11.52
N CYS A 111 -2.44 -9.44 -11.93
CA CYS A 111 -1.95 -9.27 -13.30
C CYS A 111 -2.14 -10.50 -14.18
N GLY A 112 -3.17 -11.31 -13.95
CA GLY A 112 -3.48 -12.49 -14.77
C GLY A 112 -2.52 -13.67 -14.59
N GLY A 113 -1.87 -13.78 -13.42
CA GLY A 113 -0.92 -14.87 -13.14
C GLY A 113 0.46 -14.67 -13.78
N ALA A 114 0.88 -13.41 -13.95
CA ALA A 114 2.20 -13.09 -14.48
C ALA A 114 3.31 -13.75 -13.66
N THR A 115 4.48 -14.01 -14.27
CA THR A 115 5.67 -14.47 -13.54
C THR A 115 6.51 -13.27 -13.13
N PRO A 116 6.44 -12.81 -11.86
CA PRO A 116 7.17 -11.65 -11.43
C PRO A 116 8.66 -11.96 -11.27
N VAL A 117 9.51 -10.96 -11.52
CA VAL A 117 10.95 -11.02 -11.26
C VAL A 117 11.28 -9.96 -10.20
N MET A 118 11.89 -10.40 -9.10
CA MET A 118 12.34 -9.48 -8.06
C MET A 118 13.65 -8.82 -8.48
N MET A 119 13.76 -7.51 -8.30
CA MET A 119 15.01 -6.76 -8.47
C MET A 119 15.24 -5.84 -7.29
N LEU A 120 16.44 -5.89 -6.73
CA LEU A 120 16.93 -4.92 -5.75
C LEU A 120 17.80 -3.90 -6.49
N SER A 121 17.61 -2.61 -6.21
CA SER A 121 18.29 -1.54 -6.94
C SER A 121 18.76 -0.44 -5.99
N CYS A 122 19.97 0.06 -6.24
CA CYS A 122 20.51 1.30 -5.67
C CYS A 122 21.35 2.03 -6.74
N PRO A 123 21.86 3.25 -6.49
CA PRO A 123 22.72 3.93 -7.45
C PRO A 123 23.93 3.05 -7.85
N GLY A 124 24.06 2.76 -9.15
CA GLY A 124 25.19 1.99 -9.70
C GLY A 124 25.09 0.46 -9.59
N LEU A 125 24.05 -0.09 -8.94
CA LEU A 125 23.90 -1.55 -8.80
C LEU A 125 22.44 -1.99 -8.93
N ARG A 126 22.23 -3.04 -9.73
CA ARG A 126 20.95 -3.75 -9.84
C ARG A 126 21.22 -5.24 -9.69
N VAL A 127 20.49 -5.90 -8.81
CA VAL A 127 20.63 -7.34 -8.53
C VAL A 127 19.29 -8.01 -8.77
N VAL A 128 19.28 -8.99 -9.66
CA VAL A 128 18.15 -9.87 -9.92
C VAL A 128 18.52 -11.26 -9.42
N PRO A 129 18.04 -11.69 -8.23
CA PRO A 129 18.29 -13.03 -7.77
C PRO A 129 17.54 -14.04 -8.65
N VAL A 130 18.21 -15.12 -9.04
CA VAL A 130 17.61 -16.21 -9.86
C VAL A 130 16.52 -16.95 -9.07
N THR A 131 16.69 -17.04 -7.75
CA THR A 131 15.72 -17.64 -6.82
C THR A 131 15.40 -16.64 -5.71
N VAL A 132 14.14 -16.59 -5.29
CA VAL A 132 13.72 -15.78 -4.13
C VAL A 132 13.91 -16.59 -2.82
N HIS A 133 13.07 -16.38 -1.81
CA HIS A 133 13.09 -17.14 -0.56
C HIS A 133 12.77 -18.62 -0.85
N LEU A 134 13.80 -19.47 -0.86
CA LEU A 134 13.66 -20.92 -0.85
C LEU A 134 13.65 -21.42 0.60
N SER A 135 12.81 -22.41 0.87
CA SER A 135 12.68 -23.08 2.17
C SER A 135 13.57 -24.32 2.26
#